data_AF-A0A421FHM1-F1
#
_entry.id   AF-A0A421FHM1-F1
#
_cell.length_a   1.000
_cell.length_b   1.000
_cell.length_c   1.000
_cell.angle_alpha   90.00
_cell.angle_beta   90.00
_cell.angle_gamma   90.00
#
_symmetry.space_group_name_H-M   'P 1'
#
loop_
_entity.id
_entity.type
_entity.pdbx_description
1 polymer ?
#
loop_
_entity_poly.entity_id
_entity_poly.type
_entity_poly.pdbx_seq_one_letter_code
_entity_poly.pdbx_strand_id
1 'polypeptide(L)'
;MTVMINPAETTVKMPAVLFKDLAKTAENVLRDDYDFSRKLKIKSKASNGVSFTTEGALSNNKSILAKVSGGFTHGASGVVFKKLQITTQGRLVTEAELPNVLTQGLKLTFKLEDGSVAKNTSAKQVGVLGAEYKQSNLSVNSEADFVSNVVSASGVLTQGGFAVGGQTAFNVDKSAIVQHNVGASYTGADFVTALVTKKNFAALQASFHHHLSHNTVYAAVLDYDLKSASNTLVVGGRYKADADTTYCGKIDSEGFLSLASIQKVRPYVTLTTSVHVDAKNFEGDSHKFGLGLTLG
;
A
#
# COMPACT_ATOMS: atom_id res chain seq x y z
N MET A 1 21.70 -48.85 -19.09
CA MET A 1 20.51 -47.98 -19.25
C MET A 1 20.71 -46.80 -18.32
N THR A 2 21.37 -45.76 -18.80
CA THR A 2 21.76 -44.58 -18.02
C THR A 2 20.57 -43.64 -17.98
N VAL A 3 19.98 -43.45 -16.79
CA VAL A 3 18.93 -42.47 -16.58
C VAL A 3 19.57 -41.09 -16.53
N MET A 4 19.44 -40.35 -17.64
CA MET A 4 19.76 -38.93 -17.74
C MET A 4 18.75 -38.16 -16.89
N ILE A 5 19.18 -37.67 -15.73
CA ILE A 5 18.40 -36.73 -14.92
C ILE A 5 18.56 -35.36 -15.60
N ASN A 6 17.50 -34.88 -16.23
CA ASN A 6 17.46 -33.56 -16.88
C ASN A 6 17.30 -32.48 -15.79
N PRO A 7 18.26 -31.56 -15.55
CA PRO A 7 18.09 -30.49 -14.60
C PRO A 7 17.39 -29.31 -15.29
N ALA A 8 16.10 -29.48 -15.59
CA ALA A 8 15.26 -28.32 -15.79
C ALA A 8 14.86 -27.83 -14.39
N GLU A 9 15.71 -27.01 -13.78
CA GLU A 9 15.26 -26.11 -12.71
C GLU A 9 14.08 -25.34 -13.27
N THR A 10 12.88 -25.67 -12.81
CA THR A 10 11.68 -24.90 -13.03
C THR A 10 11.90 -23.58 -12.30
N THR A 11 12.64 -22.64 -12.91
CA THR A 11 12.72 -21.27 -12.43
C THR A 11 11.31 -20.74 -12.40
N VAL A 12 10.70 -20.75 -11.20
CA VAL A 12 9.42 -20.11 -10.95
C VAL A 12 9.59 -18.67 -11.38
N LYS A 13 9.01 -18.34 -12.53
CA LYS A 13 9.13 -17.02 -13.16
C LYS A 13 8.35 -16.05 -12.29
N MET A 14 9.02 -15.49 -11.30
CA MET A 14 8.40 -14.52 -10.40
C MET A 14 8.04 -13.26 -11.16
N PRO A 15 6.85 -12.68 -10.91
CA PRO A 15 6.48 -11.41 -11.50
C PRO A 15 7.45 -10.33 -11.03
N ALA A 16 7.81 -9.43 -11.94
CA ALA A 16 8.71 -8.33 -11.64
C ALA A 16 8.11 -7.40 -10.57
N VAL A 17 8.93 -7.05 -9.58
CA VAL A 17 8.51 -6.28 -8.39
C VAL A 17 9.01 -4.84 -8.50
N LEU A 18 8.20 -3.86 -8.09
CA LEU A 18 8.62 -2.46 -8.02
C LEU A 18 9.36 -2.18 -6.72
N PHE A 19 10.23 -1.17 -6.73
CA PHE A 19 10.98 -0.79 -5.53
C PHE A 19 10.06 -0.50 -4.34
N LYS A 20 8.95 0.23 -4.59
CA LYS A 20 7.92 0.55 -3.58
C LYS A 20 7.16 -0.66 -3.04
N ASP A 21 7.25 -1.82 -3.71
CA ASP A 21 6.56 -3.04 -3.32
C ASP A 21 7.51 -4.05 -2.61
N LEU A 22 8.82 -3.78 -2.51
CA LEU A 22 9.81 -4.71 -1.90
C LEU A 22 9.48 -5.08 -0.45
N ALA A 23 9.15 -4.09 0.39
CA ALA A 23 8.82 -4.31 1.81
C ALA A 23 7.32 -4.42 2.09
N LYS A 24 6.48 -4.21 1.06
CA LYS A 24 5.06 -3.94 1.21
C LYS A 24 4.25 -5.13 1.71
N THR A 25 4.67 -6.35 1.42
CA THR A 25 3.97 -7.57 1.84
C THR A 25 3.80 -7.64 3.36
N ALA A 26 4.89 -7.44 4.11
CA ALA A 26 4.85 -7.41 5.58
C ALA A 26 4.13 -6.15 6.10
N GLU A 27 4.38 -4.99 5.48
CA GLU A 27 3.71 -3.73 5.86
C GLU A 27 2.19 -3.82 5.74
N ASN A 28 1.68 -4.40 4.66
CA ASN A 28 0.25 -4.58 4.42
C ASN A 28 -0.39 -5.46 5.51
N VAL A 29 0.25 -6.58 5.88
CA VAL A 29 -0.24 -7.44 6.98
C VAL A 29 -0.40 -6.65 8.29
N LEU A 30 0.51 -5.71 8.56
CA LEU A 30 0.53 -4.91 9.79
C LEU A 30 -0.22 -3.56 9.66
N ARG A 31 -0.76 -3.20 8.49
CA ARG A 31 -1.42 -1.91 8.25
C ARG A 31 -2.86 -2.04 7.77
N ASP A 32 -3.15 -3.04 6.96
CA ASP A 32 -4.47 -3.21 6.38
C ASP A 32 -5.50 -3.58 7.44
N ASP A 33 -6.72 -3.07 7.27
CA ASP A 33 -7.91 -3.29 8.13
C ASP A 33 -7.84 -2.74 9.57
N TYR A 34 -6.67 -2.28 10.03
CA TYR A 34 -6.54 -1.52 11.28
C TYR A 34 -7.02 -0.07 11.10
N ASP A 35 -8.33 0.11 10.97
CA ASP A 35 -8.96 1.43 10.87
C ASP A 35 -9.79 1.75 12.10
N PHE A 36 -9.32 2.69 12.91
CA PHE A 36 -9.94 3.09 14.18
C PHE A 36 -11.02 4.19 14.01
N SER A 37 -11.43 4.49 12.78
CA SER A 37 -12.53 5.41 12.49
C SER A 37 -13.90 4.71 12.54
N ARG A 38 -14.96 5.53 12.67
CA ARG A 38 -16.35 5.07 12.54
C ARG A 38 -16.82 5.40 11.14
N LYS A 39 -16.91 4.40 10.26
CA LYS A 39 -17.12 4.60 8.82
C LYS A 39 -18.17 3.68 8.22
N LEU A 40 -18.88 4.19 7.22
CA LEU A 40 -19.74 3.45 6.32
C LEU A 40 -19.18 3.56 4.91
N LYS A 41 -18.99 2.42 4.25
CA LYS A 41 -18.51 2.33 2.87
C LYS A 41 -19.53 1.56 2.03
N ILE A 42 -19.91 2.11 0.89
CA ILE A 42 -20.80 1.49 -0.09
C ILE A 42 -20.02 1.38 -1.39
N LYS A 43 -19.90 0.18 -1.90
CA LYS A 43 -19.33 -0.15 -3.20
C LYS A 43 -20.45 -0.67 -4.10
N SER A 44 -20.44 -0.25 -5.35
CA SER A 44 -21.38 -0.72 -6.36
C SER A 44 -20.67 -0.78 -7.70
N LYS A 45 -21.08 -1.72 -8.54
CA LYS A 45 -20.62 -1.82 -9.92
C LYS A 45 -21.84 -1.85 -10.84
N ALA A 46 -21.94 -0.85 -11.70
CA ALA A 46 -22.99 -0.79 -12.71
C ALA A 46 -22.74 -1.82 -13.82
N SER A 47 -23.80 -2.19 -14.54
CA SER A 47 -23.75 -3.17 -15.64
C SER A 47 -22.83 -2.73 -16.78
N ASN A 48 -22.66 -1.43 -16.98
CA ASN A 48 -21.71 -0.85 -17.93
C ASN A 48 -20.24 -0.87 -17.46
N GLY A 49 -19.95 -1.49 -16.31
CA GLY A 49 -18.59 -1.67 -15.79
C GLY A 49 -18.07 -0.54 -14.90
N VAL A 50 -18.81 0.56 -14.74
CA VAL A 50 -18.45 1.68 -13.87
C VAL A 50 -18.56 1.25 -12.41
N SER A 51 -17.50 1.46 -11.62
CA SER A 51 -17.51 1.24 -10.18
C SER A 51 -17.76 2.56 -9.44
N PHE A 52 -18.64 2.52 -8.45
CA PHE A 52 -18.89 3.61 -7.51
C PHE A 52 -18.46 3.18 -6.11
N THR A 53 -17.78 4.06 -5.40
CA THR A 53 -17.48 3.88 -3.97
C THR A 53 -17.80 5.17 -3.23
N THR A 54 -18.76 5.09 -2.32
CA THR A 54 -19.15 6.17 -1.41
C THR A 54 -18.70 5.79 -0.01
N GLU A 55 -18.02 6.69 0.68
CA GLU A 55 -17.55 6.46 2.04
C GLU A 55 -17.86 7.70 2.89
N GLY A 56 -18.44 7.49 4.06
CA GLY A 56 -18.63 8.50 5.10
C GLY A 56 -17.93 8.05 6.37
N ALA A 57 -17.12 8.92 6.97
CA ALA A 57 -16.40 8.64 8.20
C ALA A 57 -16.60 9.78 9.21
N LEU A 58 -16.84 9.41 10.47
CA LEU A 58 -16.84 10.36 11.58
C LEU A 58 -15.40 10.82 11.84
N SER A 59 -15.18 12.13 11.81
CA SER A 59 -13.89 12.72 12.14
C SER A 59 -13.80 13.07 13.62
N ASN A 60 -12.61 13.43 14.08
CA ASN A 60 -12.32 13.73 15.49
C ASN A 60 -13.17 14.88 16.06
N ASN A 61 -13.58 15.85 15.21
CA ASN A 61 -14.44 16.96 15.62
C ASN A 61 -15.94 16.62 15.54
N LYS A 62 -16.29 15.33 15.42
CA LYS A 62 -17.66 14.80 15.28
C LYS A 62 -18.39 15.20 13.99
N SER A 63 -17.71 15.85 13.03
CA SER A 63 -18.26 16.05 11.69
C SER A 63 -18.12 14.79 10.82
N ILE A 64 -19.01 14.62 9.86
CA ILE A 64 -18.93 13.54 8.87
C ILE A 64 -18.15 14.03 7.66
N LEU A 65 -17.01 13.39 7.39
CA LEU A 65 -16.27 13.56 6.15
C LEU A 65 -16.74 12.48 5.19
N ALA A 66 -17.25 12.88 4.02
CA ALA A 66 -17.66 11.94 3.00
C ALA A 66 -16.88 12.14 1.72
N LYS A 67 -16.74 11.05 0.96
CA LYS A 67 -16.13 11.03 -0.36
C LYS A 67 -16.93 10.11 -1.27
N VAL A 68 -17.09 10.54 -2.51
CA VAL A 68 -17.68 9.75 -3.58
C VAL A 68 -16.59 9.56 -4.63
N SER A 69 -16.39 8.33 -5.08
CA SER A 69 -15.41 7.99 -6.10
C SER A 69 -16.02 7.13 -7.19
N GLY A 70 -15.69 7.44 -8.44
CA GLY A 70 -16.02 6.66 -9.62
C GLY A 70 -14.77 6.07 -10.25
N GLY A 71 -14.90 4.90 -10.87
CA GLY A 71 -13.84 4.29 -11.66
C GLY A 71 -14.43 3.61 -12.89
N PHE A 72 -13.80 3.76 -14.04
CA PHE A 72 -14.25 3.15 -15.29
C PHE A 72 -13.10 3.01 -16.29
N THR A 73 -13.28 2.15 -17.29
CA THR A 73 -12.34 2.02 -18.41
C THR A 73 -12.98 2.63 -19.64
N HIS A 74 -12.31 3.59 -20.25
CA HIS A 74 -12.74 4.18 -21.50
C HIS A 74 -12.32 3.30 -22.67
N GLY A 75 -13.25 2.50 -23.20
CA GLY A 75 -12.97 1.47 -24.20
C GLY A 75 -12.29 1.97 -25.47
N ALA A 76 -12.61 3.18 -25.93
CA ALA A 76 -12.05 3.74 -27.17
C ALA A 76 -10.57 4.16 -27.04
N SER A 77 -10.13 4.63 -25.87
CA SER A 77 -8.73 5.05 -25.65
C SER A 77 -7.89 4.04 -24.86
N GLY A 78 -8.52 3.03 -24.25
CA GLY A 78 -7.87 2.09 -23.34
C GLY A 78 -7.50 2.69 -21.97
N VAL A 79 -7.81 3.96 -21.72
CA VAL A 79 -7.51 4.64 -20.44
C VAL A 79 -8.41 4.08 -19.34
N VAL A 80 -7.80 3.69 -18.24
CA VAL A 80 -8.47 3.25 -17.02
C VAL A 80 -8.48 4.41 -16.03
N PHE A 81 -9.63 5.02 -15.83
CA PHE A 81 -9.86 5.96 -14.74
C PHE A 81 -10.08 5.16 -13.46
N LYS A 82 -9.03 5.03 -12.64
CA LYS A 82 -9.07 4.28 -11.39
C LYS A 82 -9.90 4.96 -10.31
N LYS A 83 -9.79 6.29 -10.24
CA LYS A 83 -10.42 7.08 -9.18
C LYS A 83 -10.70 8.49 -9.66
N LEU A 84 -11.98 8.82 -9.80
CA LEU A 84 -12.48 10.19 -9.88
C LEU A 84 -13.25 10.45 -8.60
N GLN A 85 -12.62 11.13 -7.65
CA GLN A 85 -13.15 11.30 -6.30
C GLN A 85 -13.40 12.76 -5.98
N ILE A 86 -14.54 13.03 -5.35
CA ILE A 86 -14.91 14.31 -4.78
C ILE A 86 -15.18 14.10 -3.29
N THR A 87 -14.65 14.99 -2.45
CA THR A 87 -14.91 14.97 -1.01
C THR A 87 -15.86 16.10 -0.60
N THR A 88 -16.51 15.97 0.57
CA THR A 88 -17.35 17.03 1.14
C THR A 88 -16.58 18.30 1.51
N GLN A 89 -15.25 18.25 1.50
CA GLN A 89 -14.38 19.40 1.66
C GLN A 89 -14.05 20.10 0.32
N GLY A 90 -14.68 19.66 -0.78
CA GLY A 90 -14.44 20.17 -2.13
C GLY A 90 -13.27 19.50 -2.85
N ARG A 91 -12.45 18.67 -2.19
CA ARG A 91 -11.22 18.10 -2.78
C ARG A 91 -11.55 17.18 -3.95
N LEU A 92 -11.00 17.50 -5.12
CA LEU A 92 -11.04 16.65 -6.30
C LEU A 92 -9.74 15.85 -6.42
N VAL A 93 -9.88 14.54 -6.59
CA VAL A 93 -8.77 13.60 -6.80
C VAL A 93 -9.05 12.79 -8.06
N THR A 94 -8.11 12.82 -9.00
CA THR A 94 -8.15 12.08 -10.26
C THR A 94 -6.94 11.16 -10.33
N GLU A 95 -7.17 9.86 -10.50
CA GLU A 95 -6.16 8.86 -10.81
C GLU A 95 -6.56 8.13 -12.09
N ALA A 96 -5.73 8.24 -13.11
CA ALA A 96 -5.88 7.54 -14.39
C ALA A 96 -4.62 6.74 -14.68
N GLU A 97 -4.77 5.62 -15.39
CA GLU A 97 -3.67 4.86 -15.92
C GLU A 97 -3.97 4.39 -17.34
N LEU A 98 -2.92 4.26 -18.13
CA LEU A 98 -3.00 3.73 -19.48
C LEU A 98 -2.02 2.54 -19.55
N PRO A 99 -2.51 1.30 -19.52
CA PRO A 99 -1.67 0.12 -19.58
C PRO A 99 -1.23 -0.19 -21.01
N ASN A 100 -0.05 -0.81 -21.14
CA ASN A 100 0.54 -1.28 -22.40
C ASN A 100 0.66 -0.20 -23.49
N VAL A 101 1.10 1.00 -23.10
CA VAL A 101 1.36 2.09 -24.04
C VAL A 101 2.60 1.77 -24.85
N LEU A 102 2.48 1.75 -26.19
CA LEU A 102 3.56 1.46 -27.16
C LEU A 102 4.14 0.04 -27.10
N THR A 103 4.35 -0.51 -25.89
CA THR A 103 4.94 -1.83 -25.65
C THR A 103 4.23 -2.53 -24.49
N GLN A 104 4.21 -3.86 -24.54
CA GLN A 104 3.68 -4.67 -23.46
C GLN A 104 4.50 -4.45 -22.18
N GLY A 105 3.83 -4.20 -21.06
CA GLY A 105 4.46 -3.97 -19.76
C GLY A 105 4.78 -2.50 -19.45
N LEU A 106 4.64 -1.57 -20.41
CA LEU A 106 4.71 -0.12 -20.15
C LEU A 106 3.34 0.42 -19.76
N LYS A 107 3.21 0.97 -18.56
CA LYS A 107 1.99 1.58 -18.01
C LYS A 107 2.27 3.03 -17.65
N LEU A 108 1.51 3.94 -18.21
CA LEU A 108 1.54 5.34 -17.82
C LEU A 108 0.50 5.58 -16.73
N THR A 109 0.83 6.41 -15.74
CA THR A 109 -0.06 6.80 -14.66
C THR A 109 -0.13 8.31 -14.56
N PHE A 110 -1.29 8.81 -14.18
CA PHE A 110 -1.51 10.22 -13.92
C PHE A 110 -2.32 10.35 -12.65
N LYS A 111 -1.82 11.17 -11.73
CA LYS A 111 -2.50 11.49 -10.48
C LYS A 111 -2.55 13.00 -10.31
N LEU A 112 -3.74 13.52 -10.06
CA LEU A 112 -3.99 14.92 -9.77
C LEU A 112 -4.88 15.08 -8.55
N GLU A 113 -4.49 15.93 -7.61
CA GLU A 113 -5.31 16.38 -6.48
C GLU A 113 -5.29 17.92 -6.47
N ASP A 114 -6.44 18.56 -6.65
CA ASP A 114 -6.47 20.02 -6.92
C ASP A 114 -6.21 20.91 -5.68
N GLY A 115 -5.99 20.29 -4.51
CA GLY A 115 -5.68 21.01 -3.27
C GLY A 115 -6.79 21.97 -2.83
N SER A 116 -8.07 21.64 -3.10
CA SER A 116 -9.20 22.57 -3.00
C SER A 116 -9.14 23.53 -1.80
N VAL A 117 -9.08 24.79 -2.20
CA VAL A 117 -8.82 26.01 -1.42
C VAL A 117 -10.06 26.49 -0.66
N ALA A 118 -11.22 25.82 -0.82
CA ALA A 118 -12.50 26.32 -0.34
C ALA A 118 -12.63 26.44 1.19
N LYS A 119 -11.85 25.66 1.97
CA LYS A 119 -11.89 25.72 3.46
C LYS A 119 -10.54 25.48 4.18
N ASN A 120 -9.46 25.15 3.47
CA ASN A 120 -8.16 24.87 4.08
C ASN A 120 -7.01 25.38 3.20
N THR A 121 -6.42 26.51 3.59
CA THR A 121 -5.31 27.19 2.90
C THR A 121 -4.00 26.40 2.88
N SER A 122 -3.95 25.23 3.53
CA SER A 122 -2.77 24.34 3.61
C SER A 122 -2.95 23.02 2.85
N ALA A 123 -4.01 22.88 2.05
CA ALA A 123 -4.25 21.67 1.28
C ALA A 123 -3.20 21.51 0.17
N LYS A 124 -2.33 20.50 0.31
CA LYS A 124 -1.30 20.21 -0.70
C LYS A 124 -1.95 19.77 -2.01
N GLN A 125 -1.57 20.45 -3.08
CA GLN A 125 -1.81 20.00 -4.44
C GLN A 125 -0.88 18.83 -4.77
N VAL A 126 -1.35 17.90 -5.59
CA VAL A 126 -0.55 16.77 -6.07
C VAL A 126 -0.73 16.70 -7.57
N GLY A 127 0.38 16.58 -8.28
CA GLY A 127 0.37 16.45 -9.72
C GLY A 127 1.53 15.57 -10.12
N VAL A 128 1.25 14.28 -10.35
CA VAL A 128 2.26 13.27 -10.62
C VAL A 128 1.96 12.57 -11.94
N LEU A 129 2.94 12.58 -12.83
CA LEU A 129 2.98 11.74 -14.03
C LEU A 129 3.94 10.58 -13.78
N GLY A 130 3.48 9.36 -13.97
CA GLY A 130 4.30 8.16 -13.79
C GLY A 130 4.40 7.32 -15.05
N ALA A 131 5.51 6.60 -15.17
CA ALA A 131 5.76 5.60 -16.18
C ALA A 131 6.36 4.37 -15.50
N GLU A 132 5.64 3.26 -15.54
CA GLU A 132 6.02 1.97 -14.97
C GLU A 132 6.27 0.99 -16.11
N TYR A 133 7.49 0.49 -16.24
CA TYR A 133 7.84 -0.56 -17.19
C TYR A 133 8.18 -1.85 -16.45
N LYS A 134 7.45 -2.92 -16.74
CA LYS A 134 7.67 -4.26 -16.19
C LYS A 134 7.94 -5.26 -17.28
N GLN A 135 9.08 -5.93 -17.17
CA GLN A 135 9.50 -7.07 -17.97
C GLN A 135 9.83 -8.23 -17.02
N SER A 136 9.88 -9.47 -17.52
CA SER A 136 9.96 -10.69 -16.69
C SER A 136 10.84 -10.62 -15.43
N ASN A 137 12.05 -10.04 -15.52
CA ASN A 137 13.01 -9.94 -14.41
C ASN A 137 13.44 -8.49 -14.10
N LEU A 138 12.81 -7.49 -14.71
CA LEU A 138 13.18 -6.08 -14.58
C LEU A 138 11.94 -5.22 -14.40
N SER A 139 11.95 -4.38 -13.38
CA SER A 139 10.95 -3.32 -13.21
C SER A 139 11.63 -1.97 -13.12
N VAL A 140 11.16 -1.01 -13.91
CA VAL A 140 11.58 0.39 -13.86
C VAL A 140 10.34 1.24 -13.61
N ASN A 141 10.44 2.21 -12.71
CA ASN A 141 9.36 3.15 -12.46
C ASN A 141 9.93 4.56 -12.34
N SER A 142 9.38 5.48 -13.11
CA SER A 142 9.72 6.90 -13.11
C SER A 142 8.48 7.69 -12.77
N GLU A 143 8.57 8.66 -11.86
CA GLU A 143 7.47 9.55 -11.49
C GLU A 143 7.97 10.99 -11.46
N ALA A 144 7.30 11.90 -12.15
CA ALA A 144 7.55 13.34 -12.14
C ALA A 144 6.41 14.05 -11.42
N ASP A 145 6.70 14.62 -10.26
CA ASP A 145 5.82 15.50 -9.53
C ASP A 145 6.07 16.94 -9.96
N PHE A 146 5.14 17.51 -10.72
CA PHE A 146 5.21 18.86 -11.27
C PHE A 146 4.69 19.93 -10.30
N VAL A 147 4.14 19.53 -9.14
CA VAL A 147 3.77 20.46 -8.07
C VAL A 147 4.95 20.67 -7.11
N SER A 148 5.70 19.61 -6.81
CA SER A 148 6.89 19.70 -5.96
C SER A 148 8.21 19.84 -6.74
N ASN A 149 8.16 19.85 -8.08
CA ASN A 149 9.30 19.86 -9.00
C ASN A 149 10.31 18.75 -8.67
N VAL A 150 9.81 17.55 -8.34
CA VAL A 150 10.62 16.38 -8.02
C VAL A 150 10.45 15.32 -9.09
N VAL A 151 11.55 14.89 -9.68
CA VAL A 151 11.60 13.74 -10.58
C VAL A 151 12.22 12.58 -9.84
N SER A 152 11.54 11.44 -9.84
CA SER A 152 12.00 10.20 -9.22
C SER A 152 12.09 9.08 -10.22
N ALA A 153 13.06 8.19 -10.00
CA ALA A 153 13.29 7.02 -10.80
C ALA A 153 13.68 5.86 -9.88
N SER A 154 13.23 4.65 -10.21
CA SER A 154 13.54 3.45 -9.46
C SER A 154 13.66 2.26 -10.42
N GLY A 155 14.52 1.32 -10.05
CA GLY A 155 14.81 0.12 -10.82
C GLY A 155 14.98 -1.07 -9.89
N VAL A 156 14.45 -2.21 -10.28
CA VAL A 156 14.55 -3.48 -9.56
C VAL A 156 14.84 -4.60 -10.54
N LEU A 157 15.83 -5.42 -10.21
CA LEU A 157 16.14 -6.67 -10.89
C LEU A 157 15.69 -7.83 -10.00
N THR A 158 15.00 -8.80 -10.58
CA THR A 158 14.50 -9.99 -9.88
C THR A 158 15.05 -11.25 -10.52
N GLN A 159 15.76 -12.07 -9.74
CA GLN A 159 16.26 -13.39 -10.17
C GLN A 159 16.30 -14.38 -9.00
N GLY A 160 15.83 -15.61 -9.24
CA GLY A 160 15.96 -16.72 -8.29
C GLY A 160 15.40 -16.44 -6.89
N GLY A 161 14.26 -15.76 -6.79
CA GLY A 161 13.67 -15.34 -5.50
C GLY A 161 14.20 -14.03 -4.95
N PHE A 162 15.40 -13.60 -5.37
CA PHE A 162 15.97 -12.32 -4.96
C PHE A 162 15.45 -11.18 -5.84
N ALA A 163 15.14 -10.05 -5.22
CA ALA A 163 14.90 -8.79 -5.90
C ALA A 163 15.80 -7.72 -5.29
N VAL A 164 16.58 -7.01 -6.11
CA VAL A 164 17.48 -5.94 -5.67
C VAL A 164 17.19 -4.71 -6.48
N GLY A 165 17.09 -3.56 -5.83
CA GLY A 165 16.81 -2.33 -6.51
C GLY A 165 17.24 -1.08 -5.77
N GLY A 166 17.09 0.03 -6.48
CA GLY A 166 17.35 1.36 -5.98
C GLY A 166 16.28 2.33 -6.44
N GLN A 167 16.14 3.41 -5.70
CA GLN A 167 15.38 4.57 -6.09
C GLN A 167 16.18 5.84 -5.87
N THR A 168 15.94 6.83 -6.70
CA THR A 168 16.46 8.18 -6.57
C THR A 168 15.36 9.18 -6.85
N ALA A 169 15.44 10.35 -6.24
CA ALA A 169 14.61 11.49 -6.58
C ALA A 169 15.44 12.78 -6.53
N PHE A 170 15.27 13.61 -7.55
CA PHE A 170 15.95 14.87 -7.76
C PHE A 170 14.93 16.00 -7.73
N ASN A 171 15.18 17.01 -6.91
CA ASN A 171 14.38 18.23 -6.87
C ASN A 171 15.03 19.27 -7.80
N VAL A 172 14.29 19.69 -8.82
CA VAL A 172 14.77 20.59 -9.87
C VAL A 172 15.04 21.99 -9.30
N ASP A 173 14.14 22.51 -8.45
CA ASP A 173 14.28 23.85 -7.86
C ASP A 173 15.56 24.00 -7.03
N LYS A 174 15.87 22.96 -6.23
CA LYS A 174 17.06 22.93 -5.38
C LYS A 174 18.31 22.42 -6.10
N SER A 175 18.15 21.92 -7.33
CA SER A 175 19.20 21.24 -8.08
C SER A 175 19.91 20.17 -7.25
N ALA A 176 19.15 19.39 -6.47
CA ALA A 176 19.70 18.48 -5.47
C ALA A 176 18.96 17.13 -5.43
N ILE A 177 19.71 16.07 -5.14
CA ILE A 177 19.15 14.74 -4.84
C ILE A 177 18.47 14.82 -3.47
N VAL A 178 17.15 14.65 -3.46
CA VAL A 178 16.34 14.69 -2.23
C VAL A 178 16.00 13.29 -1.71
N GLN A 179 16.05 12.28 -2.57
CA GLN A 179 15.83 10.88 -2.21
C GLN A 179 16.87 9.98 -2.87
N HIS A 180 17.48 9.08 -2.11
CA HIS A 180 18.24 7.96 -2.66
C HIS A 180 18.21 6.80 -1.67
N ASN A 181 17.60 5.69 -2.07
CA ASN A 181 17.48 4.51 -1.23
C ASN A 181 17.77 3.26 -2.05
N VAL A 182 18.22 2.21 -1.38
CA VAL A 182 18.44 0.89 -1.96
C VAL A 182 17.70 -0.15 -1.15
N GLY A 183 17.40 -1.28 -1.75
CA GLY A 183 16.71 -2.35 -1.06
C GLY A 183 16.90 -3.68 -1.75
N ALA A 184 16.80 -4.73 -0.97
CA ALA A 184 16.77 -6.10 -1.42
C ALA A 184 15.63 -6.84 -0.74
N SER A 185 15.03 -7.79 -1.43
CA SER A 185 14.09 -8.74 -0.85
C SER A 185 14.39 -10.14 -1.36
N TYR A 186 14.00 -11.13 -0.56
CA TYR A 186 14.03 -12.53 -0.96
C TYR A 186 12.66 -13.14 -0.73
N THR A 187 12.13 -13.80 -1.75
CA THR A 187 10.87 -14.53 -1.72
C THR A 187 11.17 -16.02 -1.80
N GLY A 188 10.95 -16.71 -0.68
CA GLY A 188 10.97 -18.17 -0.59
C GLY A 188 9.61 -18.79 -0.94
N ALA A 189 9.42 -20.05 -0.57
CA ALA A 189 8.17 -20.77 -0.83
C ALA A 189 7.00 -20.26 0.05
N ASP A 190 7.29 -19.98 1.32
CA ASP A 190 6.33 -19.63 2.36
C ASP A 190 6.69 -18.33 3.09
N PHE A 191 7.81 -17.68 2.78
CA PHE A 191 8.22 -16.43 3.42
C PHE A 191 8.75 -15.38 2.44
N VAL A 192 8.69 -14.12 2.86
CA VAL A 192 9.31 -12.98 2.18
C VAL A 192 10.08 -12.17 3.21
N THR A 193 11.34 -11.91 2.95
CA THR A 193 12.17 -10.97 3.72
C THR A 193 12.53 -9.78 2.85
N ALA A 194 12.59 -8.59 3.44
CA ALA A 194 13.12 -7.41 2.75
C ALA A 194 13.97 -6.57 3.69
N LEU A 195 14.98 -5.91 3.11
CA LEU A 195 15.81 -4.92 3.76
C LEU A 195 15.88 -3.71 2.83
N VAL A 196 15.40 -2.57 3.28
CA VAL A 196 15.32 -1.35 2.46
C VAL A 196 15.83 -0.16 3.27
N THR A 197 16.63 0.69 2.64
CA THR A 197 17.05 1.95 3.26
C THR A 197 15.96 3.01 3.10
N LYS A 198 15.88 3.92 4.06
CA LYS A 198 14.94 5.04 4.09
C LYS A 198 15.67 6.33 4.43
N LYS A 199 15.00 7.46 4.18
CA LYS A 199 15.48 8.80 4.53
C LYS A 199 16.93 9.07 4.07
N ASN A 200 17.31 8.66 2.85
CA ASN A 200 18.67 8.86 2.33
C ASN A 200 19.71 8.12 3.15
N PHE A 201 19.51 6.81 3.33
CA PHE A 201 20.36 5.96 4.17
C PHE A 201 20.40 6.35 5.65
N ALA A 202 19.58 7.29 6.12
CA ALA A 202 19.50 7.66 7.52
C ALA A 202 18.65 6.68 8.35
N ALA A 203 17.91 5.78 7.70
CA ALA A 203 17.17 4.72 8.38
C ALA A 203 17.21 3.42 7.57
N LEU A 204 17.06 2.29 8.27
CA LEU A 204 16.97 0.96 7.71
C LEU A 204 15.62 0.36 8.11
N GLN A 205 14.94 -0.25 7.17
CA GLN A 205 13.75 -1.05 7.43
C GLN A 205 14.04 -2.50 7.06
N ALA A 206 13.95 -3.38 8.04
CA ALA A 206 13.91 -4.83 7.83
C ALA A 206 12.47 -5.31 7.99
N SER A 207 12.03 -6.19 7.09
CA SER A 207 10.71 -6.78 7.20
C SER A 207 10.73 -8.28 6.91
N PHE A 208 9.83 -8.98 7.59
CA PHE A 208 9.65 -10.42 7.52
C PHE A 208 8.16 -10.70 7.39
N HIS A 209 7.82 -11.58 6.47
CA HIS A 209 6.47 -12.09 6.26
C HIS A 209 6.56 -13.61 6.12
N HIS A 210 5.72 -14.33 6.85
CA HIS A 210 5.70 -15.80 6.86
C HIS A 210 4.27 -16.31 6.78
N HIS A 211 4.01 -17.08 5.73
CA HIS A 211 2.77 -17.79 5.49
C HIS A 211 2.84 -19.17 6.14
N LEU A 212 2.51 -19.23 7.43
CA LEU A 212 2.58 -20.47 8.21
C LEU A 212 1.62 -21.54 7.67
N SER A 213 0.41 -21.11 7.25
CA SER A 213 -0.60 -22.00 6.69
C SER A 213 -1.55 -21.22 5.80
N HIS A 214 -2.45 -21.93 5.10
CA HIS A 214 -3.50 -21.31 4.27
C HIS A 214 -4.34 -20.26 5.03
N ASN A 215 -4.43 -20.37 6.35
CA ASN A 215 -5.25 -19.51 7.19
C ASN A 215 -4.44 -18.52 8.04
N THR A 216 -3.12 -18.68 8.16
CA THR A 216 -2.31 -17.93 9.13
C THR A 216 -1.09 -17.31 8.50
N VAL A 217 -0.94 -16.01 8.70
CA VAL A 217 0.22 -15.22 8.26
C VAL A 217 0.76 -14.42 9.43
N TYR A 218 2.08 -14.40 9.56
CA TYR A 218 2.79 -13.53 10.50
C TYR A 218 3.65 -12.52 9.75
N ALA A 219 3.82 -11.35 10.34
CA ALA A 219 4.70 -10.33 9.83
C ALA A 219 5.42 -9.59 10.96
N ALA A 220 6.63 -9.15 10.67
CA ALA A 220 7.39 -8.25 11.52
C ALA A 220 8.03 -7.15 10.65
N VAL A 221 8.06 -5.93 11.17
CA VAL A 221 8.72 -4.78 10.55
C VAL A 221 9.54 -4.08 11.62
N LEU A 222 10.84 -3.97 11.39
CA LEU A 222 11.79 -3.22 12.20
C LEU A 222 12.22 -1.99 11.41
N ASP A 223 11.89 -0.81 11.92
CA ASP A 223 12.43 0.46 11.44
C ASP A 223 13.52 0.93 12.42
N TYR A 224 14.74 1.12 11.93
CA TYR A 224 15.90 1.56 12.70
C TYR A 224 16.39 2.90 12.15
N ASP A 225 16.40 3.96 12.96
CA ASP A 225 16.94 5.26 12.57
C ASP A 225 18.43 5.33 12.97
N LEU A 226 19.30 5.44 11.97
CA LEU A 226 20.75 5.44 12.15
C LEU A 226 21.26 6.75 12.80
N LYS A 227 20.48 7.84 12.74
CA LYS A 227 20.90 9.13 13.31
C LYS A 227 20.60 9.20 14.80
N SER A 228 19.41 8.78 15.21
CA SER A 228 18.99 8.78 16.62
C SER A 228 19.29 7.48 17.36
N ALA A 229 19.73 6.43 16.66
CA ALA A 229 19.87 5.06 17.18
C ALA A 229 18.57 4.49 17.79
N SER A 230 17.41 5.07 17.43
CA SER A 230 16.11 4.62 17.88
C SER A 230 15.57 3.53 16.97
N ASN A 231 14.81 2.59 17.53
CA ASN A 231 14.16 1.53 16.79
C ASN A 231 12.66 1.43 17.11
N THR A 232 11.89 1.02 16.11
CA THR A 232 10.49 0.66 16.26
C THR A 232 10.29 -0.72 15.65
N LEU A 233 9.88 -1.67 16.47
CA LEU A 233 9.55 -3.02 16.03
C LEU A 233 8.04 -3.20 16.10
N VAL A 234 7.43 -3.63 15.01
CA VAL A 234 6.02 -4.02 14.96
C VAL A 234 5.95 -5.49 14.61
N VAL A 235 5.27 -6.30 15.41
CA VAL A 235 5.04 -7.72 15.18
C VAL A 235 3.55 -7.98 15.20
N GLY A 236 3.09 -8.82 14.28
CA GLY A 236 1.68 -9.16 14.21
C GLY A 236 1.38 -10.25 13.22
N GLY A 237 0.10 -10.41 12.94
CA GLY A 237 -0.36 -11.43 12.03
C GLY A 237 -1.85 -11.35 11.76
N ARG A 238 -2.26 -12.22 10.85
CA ARG A 238 -3.64 -12.38 10.40
C ARG A 238 -3.99 -13.85 10.46
N TYR A 239 -5.16 -14.13 11.00
CA TYR A 239 -5.71 -15.47 11.16
C TYR A 239 -7.13 -15.52 10.61
N LYS A 240 -7.30 -16.27 9.54
CA LYS A 240 -8.60 -16.60 8.97
C LYS A 240 -9.22 -17.74 9.77
N ALA A 241 -10.11 -17.39 10.70
CA ALA A 241 -10.73 -18.35 11.59
C ALA A 241 -11.72 -19.28 10.85
N ASP A 242 -12.45 -18.72 9.88
CA ASP A 242 -13.40 -19.45 9.04
C ASP A 242 -13.57 -18.76 7.67
N ALA A 243 -14.56 -19.17 6.88
CA ALA A 243 -14.80 -18.62 5.54
C ALA A 243 -15.20 -17.12 5.54
N ASP A 244 -15.77 -16.64 6.64
CA ASP A 244 -16.39 -15.32 6.78
C ASP A 244 -15.70 -14.43 7.84
N THR A 245 -14.82 -14.99 8.67
CA THR A 245 -14.18 -14.29 9.80
C THR A 245 -12.65 -14.29 9.69
N THR A 246 -12.04 -13.12 9.83
CA THR A 246 -10.59 -12.93 9.92
C THR A 246 -10.23 -12.04 11.10
N TYR A 247 -9.32 -12.52 11.95
CA TYR A 247 -8.74 -11.77 13.05
C TYR A 247 -7.36 -11.26 12.66
N CYS A 248 -7.06 -10.03 13.04
CA CYS A 248 -5.76 -9.41 12.84
C CYS A 248 -5.28 -8.86 14.19
N GLY A 249 -4.01 -9.05 14.51
CA GLY A 249 -3.42 -8.54 15.74
C GLY A 249 -1.98 -8.09 15.52
N LYS A 250 -1.61 -6.97 16.12
CA LYS A 250 -0.24 -6.48 16.13
C LYS A 250 0.09 -5.75 17.42
N ILE A 251 1.36 -5.76 17.77
CA ILE A 251 1.94 -4.99 18.86
C ILE A 251 3.16 -4.25 18.34
N ASP A 252 3.36 -3.03 18.80
CA ASP A 252 4.61 -2.29 18.56
C ASP A 252 5.47 -2.20 19.83
N SER A 253 6.75 -1.88 19.64
CA SER A 253 7.71 -1.70 20.73
C SER A 253 7.42 -0.47 21.59
N GLU A 254 6.51 0.41 21.16
CA GLU A 254 6.00 1.49 21.98
C GLU A 254 4.88 1.01 22.92
N GLY A 255 4.46 -0.26 22.86
CA GLY A 255 3.48 -0.84 23.75
C GLY A 255 2.03 -0.63 23.31
N PHE A 256 1.78 -0.28 22.05
CA PHE A 256 0.42 -0.24 21.53
C PHE A 256 0.02 -1.60 20.96
N LEU A 257 -1.08 -2.14 21.49
CA LEU A 257 -1.73 -3.34 20.99
C LEU A 257 -2.88 -2.93 20.06
N SER A 258 -2.85 -3.41 18.81
CA SER A 258 -3.94 -3.18 17.86
C SER A 258 -4.56 -4.50 17.42
N LEU A 259 -5.87 -4.61 17.49
CA LEU A 259 -6.64 -5.77 17.04
C LEU A 259 -7.69 -5.33 16.03
N ALA A 260 -8.01 -6.20 15.08
CA ALA A 260 -9.13 -6.03 14.17
C ALA A 260 -9.85 -7.36 13.92
N SER A 261 -11.17 -7.32 13.79
CA SER A 261 -12.01 -8.45 13.42
C SER A 261 -12.81 -8.07 12.19
N ILE A 262 -12.64 -8.82 11.11
CA ILE A 262 -13.34 -8.65 9.84
C ILE A 262 -14.32 -9.81 9.73
N GLN A 263 -15.61 -9.49 9.70
CA GLN A 263 -16.67 -10.48 9.66
C GLN A 263 -17.62 -10.19 8.51
N LYS A 264 -17.79 -11.17 7.62
CA LYS A 264 -18.80 -11.14 6.58
C LYS A 264 -20.12 -11.63 7.17
N VAL A 265 -21.01 -10.69 7.48
CA VAL A 265 -22.30 -10.95 8.16
C VAL A 265 -23.31 -11.57 7.20
N ARG A 266 -23.31 -11.08 5.95
CA ARG A 266 -24.14 -11.54 4.83
C ARG A 266 -23.36 -11.34 3.53
N PRO A 267 -23.81 -11.97 2.41
CA PRO A 267 -23.32 -11.58 1.09
C PRO A 267 -23.39 -10.05 0.94
N TYR A 268 -22.28 -9.46 0.46
CA TYR A 268 -22.12 -8.01 0.28
C TYR A 268 -22.15 -7.16 1.54
N VAL A 269 -22.14 -7.74 2.75
CA VAL A 269 -22.13 -7.00 4.02
C VAL A 269 -20.97 -7.47 4.88
N THR A 270 -19.97 -6.62 5.02
CA THR A 270 -18.79 -6.88 5.87
C THR A 270 -18.72 -5.86 7.00
N LEU A 271 -18.65 -6.37 8.22
CA LEU A 271 -18.41 -5.61 9.43
C LEU A 271 -16.93 -5.73 9.82
N THR A 272 -16.27 -4.59 10.06
CA THR A 272 -14.90 -4.53 10.56
C THR A 272 -14.91 -3.78 11.88
N THR A 273 -14.53 -4.46 12.96
CA THR A 273 -14.29 -3.83 14.26
C THR A 273 -12.79 -3.76 14.52
N SER A 274 -12.32 -2.67 15.11
CA SER A 274 -10.91 -2.50 15.42
C SER A 274 -10.72 -1.80 16.76
N VAL A 275 -9.64 -2.13 17.46
CA VAL A 275 -9.26 -1.49 18.70
C VAL A 275 -7.77 -1.24 18.71
N HIS A 276 -7.38 -0.11 19.28
CA HIS A 276 -6.01 0.29 19.54
C HIS A 276 -5.91 0.63 21.01
N VAL A 277 -5.03 -0.06 21.73
CA VAL A 277 -4.90 0.03 23.18
C VAL A 277 -3.48 0.41 23.52
N ASP A 278 -3.30 1.42 24.35
CA ASP A 278 -2.02 1.71 25.00
C ASP A 278 -1.84 0.73 26.17
N ALA A 279 -1.05 -0.32 25.97
CA ALA A 279 -0.85 -1.35 26.98
C ALA A 279 0.04 -0.89 28.14
N LYS A 280 0.75 0.23 27.99
CA LYS A 280 1.56 0.83 29.07
C LYS A 280 0.70 1.71 29.99
N ASN A 281 -0.33 2.34 29.42
CA ASN A 281 -1.25 3.22 30.14
C ASN A 281 -2.70 2.80 29.92
N PHE A 282 -3.07 1.66 30.52
CA PHE A 282 -4.41 1.10 30.35
C PHE A 282 -5.52 1.99 30.94
N GLU A 283 -5.21 2.76 31.96
CA GLU A 283 -6.15 3.70 32.60
C GLU A 283 -6.31 5.03 31.83
N GLY A 284 -5.47 5.26 30.81
CA GLY A 284 -5.51 6.48 30.01
C GLY A 284 -6.60 6.51 28.95
N ASP A 285 -6.80 7.70 28.36
CA ASP A 285 -7.80 7.95 27.32
C ASP A 285 -7.24 7.78 25.88
N SER A 286 -6.05 7.20 25.72
CA SER A 286 -5.38 7.05 24.41
C SER A 286 -5.92 5.89 23.55
N HIS A 287 -6.87 5.13 24.07
CA HIS A 287 -7.49 4.00 23.38
C HIS A 287 -8.41 4.47 22.24
N LYS A 288 -8.37 3.74 21.12
CA LYS A 288 -9.21 4.05 19.95
C LYS A 288 -10.03 2.84 19.56
N PHE A 289 -11.28 3.09 19.19
CA PHE A 289 -12.21 2.08 18.72
C PHE A 289 -12.77 2.45 17.35
N GLY A 290 -12.61 1.55 16.39
CA GLY A 290 -13.12 1.68 15.04
C GLY A 290 -14.27 0.74 14.76
N LEU A 291 -15.20 1.22 13.94
CA LEU A 291 -16.34 0.47 13.45
C LEU A 291 -16.54 0.82 11.97
N GLY A 292 -16.31 -0.15 11.10
CA GLY A 292 -16.49 -0.05 9.66
C GLY A 292 -17.58 -0.97 9.17
N LEU A 293 -18.59 -0.43 8.48
CA LEU A 293 -19.54 -1.24 7.71
C LEU A 293 -19.25 -1.06 6.23
N THR A 294 -19.01 -2.15 5.50
CA THR A 294 -18.85 -2.15 4.04
C THR A 294 -20.01 -2.90 3.40
N LEU A 295 -20.71 -2.22 2.50
CA LEU A 295 -21.78 -2.77 1.66
C LEU A 295 -21.28 -2.84 0.21
N GLY A 296 -21.40 -3.98 -0.47
CA GLY A 296 -21.11 -4.12 -1.90
C GLY A 296 -20.37 -5.38 -2.30
#